data_AF-A0A3P6DB33-F1
#
_entry.id   AF-A0A3P6DB33-F1
#
_cell.length_a   1.000
_cell.length_b   1.000
_cell.length_c   1.000
_cell.angle_alpha   90.00
_cell.angle_beta   90.00
_cell.angle_gamma   90.00
#
_symmetry.space_group_name_H-M   'P 1'
#
loop_
_entity.id
_entity.type
_entity.pdbx_description
1 polymer ?
#
loop_
_entity_poly.entity_id
_entity_poly.type
_entity_poly.pdbx_seq_one_letter_code
_entity_poly.pdbx_strand_id
1 'polypeptide(L)' 'MECTLQLSTCQAFGTDCKDLISMIQEPGAWSNFSTELDELPKLKSRFPDFSTVFIP' A
#
# COMPACT_ATOMS: atom_id res chain seq x y z
N MET A 1 8.95 31.98 11.09
CA MET A 1 9.37 30.85 10.25
C MET A 1 8.18 29.90 10.23
N GLU A 2 7.48 29.80 9.10
CA GLU A 2 6.37 28.87 8.98
C GLU A 2 6.93 27.54 8.49
N CYS A 3 7.00 26.55 9.37
CA CYS A 3 7.26 25.17 8.97
C CYS A 3 5.96 24.62 8.37
N THR A 4 5.89 24.55 7.05
CA THR A 4 4.88 23.74 6.37
C THR A 4 5.21 22.26 6.62
N LEU A 5 4.62 21.68 7.65
CA LEU A 5 4.63 20.24 7.87
C LEU A 5 3.43 19.64 7.14
N GLN A 6 3.69 18.77 6.16
CA GLN A 6 2.63 17.97 5.54
C GLN A 6 2.07 17.02 6.62
N LEU A 7 0.93 17.38 7.19
CA LEU A 7 0.21 16.64 8.24
C LEU A 7 -0.62 15.46 7.71
N SER A 8 -0.82 15.37 6.40
CA SER A 8 -1.48 14.20 5.81
C SER A 8 -0.50 13.04 5.78
N THR A 9 -0.58 12.21 6.81
CA THR A 9 0.09 10.91 6.90
C THR A 9 -0.72 9.79 6.26
N CYS A 10 -1.92 10.11 5.77
CA CYS A 10 -2.76 9.19 4.99
C CYS A 10 -2.22 9.12 3.58
N GLN A 11 -1.61 7.98 3.25
CA GLN A 11 -1.11 7.70 1.92
C GLN A 11 -2.12 6.77 1.22
N ALA A 12 -2.98 7.36 0.41
CA ALA A 12 -3.85 6.62 -0.49
C ALA A 12 -3.13 6.41 -1.83
N PHE A 13 -3.04 5.15 -2.26
CA PHE A 13 -2.49 4.77 -3.55
C PHE A 13 -3.60 4.34 -4.48
N GLY A 14 -3.62 4.88 -5.70
CA GLY A 14 -4.50 4.43 -6.76
C GLY A 14 -3.83 3.42 -7.66
N THR A 15 -4.53 2.36 -8.06
CA THR A 15 -4.03 1.40 -9.05
C THR A 15 -5.16 0.88 -9.94
N ASP A 16 -4.90 0.73 -11.23
CA ASP A 16 -5.74 0.03 -12.21
C ASP A 16 -5.49 -1.48 -12.24
N CYS A 17 -4.56 -1.97 -11.41
CA CYS A 17 -4.23 -3.38 -11.32
C CYS A 17 -5.10 -4.07 -10.26
N LYS A 18 -6.14 -4.79 -10.71
CA LYS A 18 -7.02 -5.60 -9.83
C LYS A 18 -6.26 -6.69 -9.09
N ASP A 19 -5.25 -7.26 -9.75
CA ASP A 19 -4.42 -8.31 -9.16
C ASP A 19 -3.62 -7.76 -7.98
N LEU A 20 -3.11 -6.53 -8.08
CA LEU A 20 -2.41 -5.88 -6.97
C LEU A 20 -3.32 -5.68 -5.76
N ILE A 21 -4.58 -5.26 -5.97
CA ILE A 21 -5.55 -5.15 -4.87
C ILE A 21 -5.78 -6.51 -4.22
N SER A 22 -5.93 -7.56 -5.03
CA SER A 22 -6.16 -8.93 -4.56
C SER A 22 -4.94 -9.47 -3.80
N MET A 23 -3.72 -9.20 -4.27
CA MET A 23 -2.46 -9.53 -3.60
C MET A 23 -2.34 -8.88 -2.23
N ILE A 24 -2.78 -7.62 -2.10
CA ILE A 24 -2.73 -6.88 -0.83
C ILE A 24 -3.77 -7.40 0.17
N GLN A 25 -4.93 -7.86 -0.31
CA GLN A 25 -6.02 -8.39 0.52
C GLN A 25 -5.77 -9.83 0.97
N GLU A 26 -5.28 -10.68 0.06
CA GLU A 26 -5.05 -12.10 0.32
C GLU A 26 -3.65 -12.54 -0.17
N PRO A 27 -2.57 -12.06 0.47
CA PRO A 27 -1.20 -12.35 0.04
C PRO A 27 -0.89 -13.86 0.01
N GLY A 28 -1.55 -14.67 0.85
CA GLY A 28 -1.38 -16.12 0.90
C GLY A 28 -1.81 -16.86 -0.38
N ALA A 29 -2.67 -16.26 -1.21
CA ALA A 29 -3.07 -16.84 -2.50
C ALA A 29 -2.02 -16.64 -3.60
N TRP A 30 -0.98 -15.82 -3.36
CA TRP A 30 -0.01 -15.36 -4.35
C TRP A 30 1.41 -15.83 -4.04
N SER A 31 1.60 -17.14 -3.87
CA SER A 31 2.90 -17.73 -3.48
C SER A 31 4.08 -17.36 -4.40
N ASN A 32 3.80 -17.12 -5.69
CA ASN A 32 4.79 -16.69 -6.68
C ASN A 32 5.37 -15.30 -6.39
N PHE A 33 4.70 -14.49 -5.57
CA PHE A 33 5.11 -13.14 -5.15
C PHE A 33 5.47 -13.07 -3.67
N SER A 34 5.76 -14.21 -3.04
CA SER A 34 6.06 -14.29 -1.61
C SER A 34 7.17 -13.32 -1.18
N THR A 35 8.21 -13.14 -1.99
CA THR A 35 9.33 -12.23 -1.67
C THR A 35 8.88 -10.77 -1.68
N GLU A 36 8.12 -10.35 -2.68
CA GLU A 36 7.58 -9.00 -2.78
C GLU A 36 6.55 -8.72 -1.69
N LEU A 37 5.72 -9.71 -1.38
CA LEU A 37 4.67 -9.61 -0.36
C LEU A 37 5.23 -9.58 1.06
N ASP A 38 6.42 -10.14 1.30
CA ASP A 38 7.13 -9.99 2.59
C ASP A 38 7.59 -8.54 2.85
N GLU A 39 7.80 -7.75 1.80
CA GLU A 39 8.14 -6.33 1.91
C GLU A 39 6.91 -5.43 2.12
N LEU A 40 5.71 -5.90 1.74
CA LEU A 40 4.48 -5.12 1.81
C LEU A 40 4.11 -4.68 3.24
N PRO A 41 4.19 -5.53 4.29
CA PRO A 41 3.98 -5.09 5.67
C PRO A 41 4.98 -4.02 6.12
N LYS A 42 6.24 -4.12 5.68
CA LYS A 42 7.29 -3.12 5.99
C LYS A 42 7.00 -1.80 5.31
N LEU A 43 6.46 -1.82 4.09
CA LEU A 43 6.01 -0.62 3.41
C LEU A 43 4.82 0.00 4.15
N LYS A 44 3.81 -0.80 4.50
CA LYS A 44 2.62 -0.34 5.25
C LYS A 44 3.00 0.32 6.57
N SER A 45 3.95 -0.24 7.32
CA SER A 45 4.36 0.31 8.63
C SER A 45 5.05 1.67 8.56
N ARG A 46 5.50 2.10 7.38
CA ARG A 46 6.10 3.44 7.17
C ARG A 46 5.05 4.55 7.05
N PHE A 47 3.77 4.18 6.90
CA PHE A 47 2.67 5.13 6.79
C PHE A 47 1.72 4.94 7.98
N PRO A 48 1.38 6.02 8.71
CA PRO A 48 0.37 5.97 9.76
C PRO A 48 -1.01 5.54 9.27
N ASP A 49 -1.31 5.81 7.99
CA ASP A 49 -2.51 5.30 7.31
C ASP A 49 -2.15 4.90 5.87
N PHE A 50 -2.45 3.66 5.49
CA PHE A 50 -2.14 3.09 4.18
C PHE A 50 -3.43 2.53 3.58
N SER A 51 -3.82 3.04 2.42
CA SER A 51 -4.96 2.51 1.66
C SER A 51 -4.62 2.40 0.18
N THR A 52 -5.22 1.40 -0.47
CA THR A 52 -5.11 1.21 -1.91
C THR A 52 -6.52 1.20 -2.49
N VAL A 53 -6.75 1.99 -3.55
CA VAL A 53 -8.05 2.08 -4.23
C VAL A 53 -7.91 1.70 -5.70
N PHE A 54 -8.90 0.99 -6.22
CA PHE A 54 -8.96 0.67 -7.64
C PHE A 54 -9.37 1.92 -8.43
N ILE A 55 -8.63 2.24 -9.49
CA ILE A 55 -8.96 3.32 -10.42
C ILE A 55 -9.19 2.69 -11.80
N PRO A 56 -10.37 2.89 -12.42
CA PRO A 56 -10.68 2.37 -13.76
C PRO A 56 -9.84 2.98 -14.89
#